data_AF-A0A3M1LHH1-F1
#
_entry.id   AF-A0A3M1LHH1-F1
#
_cell.length_a   1.000
_cell.length_b   1.000
_cell.length_c   1.000
_cell.angle_alpha   90.00
_cell.angle_beta   90.00
_cell.angle_gamma   90.00
#
_symmetry.space_group_name_H-M   'P 1'
#
loop_
_entity.id
_entity.type
_entity.pdbx_description
1 polymer ?
#
loop_
_entity_poly.entity_id
_entity_poly.type
_entity_poly.pdbx_seq_one_letter_code
_entity_poly.pdbx_strand_id
1 'polypeptide(L)'
;MAVGVLRLKPEQEDPQDPHLYDEIYYIIKGDGYLRVDDKDIEVKEGKIIFVPAYTKHKFHDNTKELIALYVFAGEDKDITD
;
A
#
# COMPACT_ATOMS: atom_id res chain seq x y z
N MET A 1 -6.26 -10.44 -10.43
CA MET A 1 -5.27 -10.52 -9.34
C MET A 1 -3.90 -10.19 -9.88
N ALA A 2 -3.20 -9.24 -9.26
CA ALA A 2 -1.82 -8.88 -9.59
C ALA A 2 -0.97 -8.84 -8.31
N VAL A 3 0.33 -9.06 -8.45
CA VAL A 3 1.29 -9.05 -7.34
C VAL A 3 2.56 -8.35 -7.76
N GLY A 4 3.15 -7.59 -6.84
CA GLY A 4 4.41 -6.91 -7.10
C GLY A 4 5.12 -6.47 -5.82
N VAL A 5 6.27 -5.84 -6.00
CA VAL A 5 7.05 -5.29 -4.89
C VAL A 5 7.13 -3.79 -5.04
N LEU A 6 6.64 -3.07 -4.04
CA LEU A 6 6.82 -1.64 -3.89
C LEU A 6 8.12 -1.38 -3.12
N ARG A 7 8.87 -0.38 -3.58
CA ARG A 7 10.10 0.09 -2.93
C ARG A 7 10.07 1.61 -2.85
N LEU A 8 10.22 2.13 -1.63
CA LEU A 8 10.32 3.56 -1.36
C LEU A 8 11.60 3.85 -0.60
N LYS A 9 12.40 4.76 -1.14
CA LYS A 9 13.53 5.35 -0.41
C LYS A 9 13.01 6.37 0.60
N PRO A 10 13.80 6.74 1.63
CA PRO A 10 13.46 7.90 2.47
C PRO A 10 13.23 9.14 1.60
N GLU A 11 12.26 9.97 1.97
CA GLU A 11 11.82 11.18 1.24
C GLU A 11 11.23 10.93 -0.16
N GLN A 12 11.15 9.68 -0.62
CA GLN A 12 10.51 9.38 -1.89
C GLN A 12 8.99 9.38 -1.71
N GLU A 13 8.30 10.20 -2.49
CA GLU A 13 6.85 10.17 -2.49
C GLU A 13 6.32 8.85 -3.08
N ASP A 14 5.33 8.29 -2.40
CA ASP A 14 4.51 7.22 -2.92
C ASP A 14 3.48 7.77 -3.94
N PRO A 15 3.54 7.36 -5.22
CA PRO A 15 2.67 7.91 -6.26
C PRO A 15 1.26 7.29 -6.28
N GLN A 16 0.92 6.41 -5.34
CA GLN A 16 -0.37 5.71 -5.35
C GLN A 16 -1.56 6.68 -5.24
N ASP A 17 -2.57 6.42 -6.06
CA ASP A 17 -3.91 7.02 -6.03
C ASP A 17 -4.95 5.92 -5.71
N PRO A 18 -6.14 6.29 -5.19
CA PRO A 18 -7.22 5.31 -4.99
C PRO A 18 -7.54 4.53 -6.26
N HIS A 19 -7.77 3.22 -6.15
CA HIS A 19 -8.00 2.32 -7.29
C HIS A 19 -9.10 1.29 -7.03
N LEU A 20 -9.52 0.62 -8.11
CA LEU A 20 -10.65 -0.33 -8.16
C LEU A 20 -10.42 -1.65 -7.42
N TYR A 21 -9.18 -1.96 -7.06
CA TYR A 21 -8.82 -3.23 -6.45
C TYR A 21 -8.65 -3.09 -4.94
N ASP A 22 -9.04 -4.12 -4.21
CA ASP A 22 -8.56 -4.31 -2.85
C ASP A 22 -7.04 -4.55 -2.89
N GLU A 23 -6.32 -4.09 -1.88
CA GLU A 23 -4.88 -4.27 -1.78
C GLU A 23 -4.47 -4.85 -0.43
N ILE A 24 -3.56 -5.83 -0.48
CA ILE A 24 -2.92 -6.38 0.70
C ILE A 24 -1.44 -6.06 0.62
N TYR A 25 -0.91 -5.39 1.65
CA TYR A 25 0.52 -5.23 1.84
C TYR A 25 1.05 -6.22 2.87
N TYR A 26 2.19 -6.83 2.56
CA TYR A 26 3.07 -7.46 3.54
C TYR A 26 4.40 -6.70 3.58
N ILE A 27 4.73 -6.14 4.75
CA ILE A 27 5.93 -5.34 4.94
C ILE A 27 7.14 -6.28 5.09
N ILE A 28 7.98 -6.31 4.07
CA ILE A 28 9.19 -7.14 4.03
C ILE A 28 10.30 -6.49 4.86
N LYS A 29 10.46 -5.17 4.73
CA LYS A 29 11.54 -4.39 5.36
C LYS A 29 11.13 -2.93 5.49
N GLY A 30 11.58 -2.26 6.54
CA GLY A 30 11.48 -0.80 6.68
C GLY A 30 10.65 -0.34 7.86
N ASP A 31 10.36 0.95 7.87
CA ASP A 31 9.59 1.68 8.88
C ASP A 31 8.72 2.76 8.22
N GLY A 32 8.01 3.54 9.03
CA GLY A 32 7.15 4.64 8.60
C GLY A 32 5.68 4.34 8.88
N TYR A 33 4.80 4.90 8.05
CA TYR A 33 3.36 4.76 8.18
C TYR A 33 2.70 4.53 6.83
N LEU A 34 1.59 3.81 6.83
CA LEU A 34 0.61 3.84 5.77
C LEU A 34 -0.57 4.68 6.25
N ARG A 35 -0.82 5.83 5.60
CA ARG A 35 -2.06 6.56 5.76
C ARG A 35 -3.15 5.78 5.03
N VAL A 36 -4.24 5.45 5.71
CA VAL A 36 -5.45 4.88 5.13
C VAL A 36 -6.62 5.77 5.54
N ASP A 37 -7.23 6.46 4.56
CA ASP A 37 -8.08 7.63 4.77
C ASP A 37 -7.43 8.66 5.70
N ASP A 38 -7.96 8.83 6.91
CA ASP A 38 -7.48 9.78 7.92
C ASP A 38 -6.64 9.14 9.03
N LYS A 39 -6.30 7.85 8.91
CA LYS A 39 -5.62 7.07 9.96
C LYS A 39 -4.22 6.67 9.54
N ASP A 40 -3.25 6.94 10.41
CA ASP A 40 -1.89 6.43 10.26
C ASP A 40 -1.76 5.04 10.88
N ILE A 41 -1.30 4.09 10.07
CA ILE A 41 -0.96 2.74 10.50
C ILE A 41 0.57 2.63 10.49
N GLU A 42 1.19 2.50 11.65
CA GLU A 42 2.63 2.25 11.76
C GLU A 42 3.02 0.98 10.99
N VAL A 43 4.02 1.03 10.12
CA VAL A 43 4.52 -0.14 9.39
C VAL A 43 5.82 -0.66 10.00
N LYS A 44 5.96 -1.98 10.04
CA LYS A 44 7.17 -2.68 10.47
C LYS A 44 7.24 -4.06 9.82
N GLU A 45 8.43 -4.64 9.79
CA GLU A 45 8.68 -5.98 9.25
C GLU A 45 7.66 -7.01 9.76
N GLY A 46 7.12 -7.79 8.83
CA GLY A 46 6.12 -8.83 9.10
C GLY A 46 4.68 -8.33 9.23
N LYS A 47 4.43 -7.02 9.23
CA LYS A 47 3.07 -6.48 9.31
C LYS A 47 2.30 -6.72 8.02
N ILE A 48 1.03 -7.14 8.15
CA ILE A 48 0.08 -7.25 7.04
C ILE A 48 -0.95 -6.13 7.19
N ILE A 49 -1.29 -5.47 6.09
CA ILE A 49 -2.31 -4.42 6.04
C ILE A 49 -3.24 -4.70 4.87
N PHE A 50 -4.55 -4.61 5.10
CA PHE A 50 -5.57 -4.67 4.08
C PHE A 50 -6.14 -3.27 3.84
N VAL A 51 -6.26 -2.90 2.57
CA VAL A 51 -6.83 -1.64 2.10
C VAL A 51 -7.98 -1.99 1.14
N PRO A 52 -9.24 -1.62 1.47
CA PRO A 52 -10.35 -1.81 0.56
C PRO A 52 -10.21 -1.00 -0.73
N ALA A 53 -10.80 -1.47 -1.83
CA ALA A 53 -10.94 -0.72 -3.06
C ALA A 53 -11.48 0.71 -2.82
N TYR A 54 -11.04 1.66 -3.64
CA TYR A 54 -11.36 3.09 -3.59
C TYR A 54 -10.91 3.85 -2.33
N THR A 55 -10.26 3.18 -1.38
CA THR A 55 -9.76 3.83 -0.16
C THR A 55 -8.50 4.63 -0.50
N LYS A 56 -8.43 5.88 -0.03
CA LYS A 56 -7.22 6.68 -0.21
C LYS A 56 -6.13 6.13 0.70
N HIS A 57 -4.97 5.82 0.15
CA HIS A 57 -3.85 5.34 0.92
C HIS A 57 -2.52 5.79 0.33
N LYS A 58 -1.52 5.99 1.20
CA LYS A 58 -0.17 6.42 0.81
C LYS A 58 0.83 6.09 1.91
N PHE A 59 1.97 5.50 1.55
CA PHE A 59 3.09 5.37 2.47
C PHE A 59 3.79 6.72 2.67
N HIS A 60 4.25 6.98 3.90
CA HIS A 60 4.98 8.20 4.24
C HIS A 60 5.88 8.03 5.46
N ASP A 61 6.73 9.03 5.68
CA ASP A 61 7.62 9.19 6.83
C ASP A 61 8.52 7.98 7.14
N ASN A 62 8.86 7.18 6.12
CA ASN A 62 9.86 6.13 6.24
C ASN A 62 11.27 6.74 6.33
N THR A 63 12.02 6.36 7.35
CA THR A 63 13.42 6.80 7.54
C THR A 63 14.41 5.81 6.93
N LYS A 64 13.96 4.59 6.63
CA LYS A 64 14.70 3.54 5.95
C LYS A 64 14.06 3.22 4.61
N GLU A 65 14.77 2.45 3.78
CA GLU A 65 14.14 1.85 2.60
C GLU A 65 12.97 0.96 3.04
N LEU A 66 11.77 1.29 2.57
CA LEU A 66 10.56 0.51 2.75
C LEU A 66 10.37 -0.43 1.56
N ILE A 67 10.20 -1.71 1.86
CA ILE A 67 9.93 -2.76 0.87
C ILE A 67 8.65 -3.47 1.28
N ALA A 68 7.63 -3.43 0.43
CA ALA A 68 6.36 -4.10 0.64
C ALA A 68 6.04 -5.01 -0.55
N LEU A 69 5.60 -6.23 -0.26
CA LEU A 69 4.86 -7.05 -1.22
C LEU A 69 3.44 -6.50 -1.25
N TYR A 70 2.91 -6.17 -2.43
CA TYR A 70 1.50 -5.87 -2.60
C TYR A 70 0.79 -6.95 -3.40
N VAL A 71 -0.47 -7.19 -3.07
CA VAL A 71 -1.37 -8.06 -3.82
C VAL A 71 -2.65 -7.29 -4.10
N PHE A 72 -2.96 -7.07 -5.37
CA PHE A 72 -4.26 -6.59 -5.80
C PHE A 72 -5.22 -7.75 -5.96
N ALA A 73 -6.34 -7.67 -5.25
CA ALA A 73 -7.46 -8.62 -5.27
C ALA A 73 -8.76 -7.90 -5.63
N GLY A 74 -9.75 -8.65 -6.11
CA GLY A 74 -11.04 -8.11 -6.58
C GLY A 74 -11.42 -8.65 -7.95
N GLU A 75 -12.69 -8.45 -8.31
CA GLU A 75 -13.24 -8.80 -9.61
C GLU A 75 -12.75 -7.81 -10.68
N ASP A 76 -12.49 -8.29 -11.90
CA ASP A 76 -12.43 -7.43 -13.09
C ASP A 76 -13.86 -6.89 -13.32
N LYS A 77 -14.23 -5.83 -12.60
CA LYS A 77 -15.41 -5.05 -12.97
C LYS A 77 -14.95 -4.07 -14.04
N ASP A 78 -15.23 -4.43 -15.28
CA ASP A 78 -15.18 -3.47 -16.38
C ASP A 78 -15.94 -2.20 -15.94
N ILE A 79 -15.32 -1.03 -16.12
CA ILE A 79 -15.81 0.30 -15.67
C ILE A 79 -17.09 0.71 -16.45
N THR A 80 -17.71 -0.19 -17.20
CA THR A 80 -18.80 0.10 -18.15
C THR A 80 -20.17 -0.46 -17.76
N ASP A 81 -20.40 -0.82 -16.50
CA ASP A 81 -21.76 -1.09 -15.99
C ASP A 81 -22.36 0.13 -15.27
#